data_AF-A0A480VS35-F1
#
_entry.id   AF-A0A480VS35-F1
#
_cell.length_a   1.000
_cell.length_b   1.000
_cell.length_c   1.000
_cell.angle_alpha   90.00
_cell.angle_beta   90.00
_cell.angle_gamma   90.00
#
_symmetry.space_group_name_H-M   'P 1'
#
loop_
_entity.id
_entity.type
_entity.pdbx_description
1 polymer ?
#
loop_
_entity_poly.entity_id
_entity_poly.type
_entity_poly.pdbx_seq_one_letter_code
_entity_poly.pdbx_strand_id
1 'polypeptide(L)'
;REGRPGSDGSGHRRGLRLHQHHQCGVPAFTVPQPDAPLAVLRDRAQEISCPLYLCPPLEALEEGGPPLTLGLEGEHQRSNAALALQLTHCWLQQKGHQDIGELKTSRPSLLGQLPLAPVFQPTSRMRHGLRDTEWLGRTQVLRRGPLTWYLDGAHTTSSMQACVRWFRQALHRRERPSSGSEVRVLLFNSTGDRDSAALLKLLQPCQFDYAVFCPNLTEMSSADNADQQNFTVTLDQVLLRCLAHQQHWSHLQEEQASPGLWSTPSSEPGGPTSLLLAPHPPHTHSTSSLVFSCITHALQWISQGRDPVWQPPSPPRSLLAHPVAGSGAIVLHEAAAIHVLVTGSLHLVGGVLKLLEPSLSQ
;
A
#
# COMPACT_ATOMS: atom_id res chain seq x y z
N ARG A 1 -15.93 44.08 -71.78
CA ARG A 1 -15.22 42.77 -71.83
C ARG A 1 -14.30 42.75 -70.62
N GLU A 2 -14.74 42.12 -69.53
CA GLU A 2 -14.27 40.78 -69.07
C GLU A 2 -12.85 40.89 -68.48
N GLY A 3 -12.54 40.45 -67.25
CA GLY A 3 -13.28 39.58 -66.34
C GLY A 3 -12.75 39.55 -64.89
N ARG A 4 -13.50 38.80 -64.08
CA ARG A 4 -13.31 38.32 -62.68
C ARG A 4 -12.04 37.44 -62.53
N PRO A 5 -11.59 36.95 -61.34
CA PRO A 5 -12.35 36.56 -60.11
C PRO A 5 -11.65 36.93 -58.78
N GLY A 6 -12.10 36.60 -57.57
CA GLY A 6 -13.19 35.78 -57.06
C GLY A 6 -13.15 35.76 -55.52
N SER A 7 -14.26 35.31 -54.94
CA SER A 7 -14.55 34.98 -53.54
C SER A 7 -13.45 34.21 -52.79
N ASP A 8 -13.24 34.49 -51.50
CA ASP A 8 -13.91 33.75 -50.42
C ASP A 8 -13.52 34.36 -49.06
N GLY A 9 -14.49 34.53 -48.17
CA GLY A 9 -14.30 35.21 -46.90
C GLY A 9 -15.25 34.65 -45.85
N SER A 10 -14.84 33.59 -45.16
CA SER A 10 -15.44 33.25 -43.87
C SER A 10 -14.46 32.52 -42.94
N GLY A 11 -14.14 33.22 -41.85
CA GLY A 11 -14.02 32.66 -40.51
C GLY A 11 -13.01 31.53 -40.26
N HIS A 12 -11.77 31.90 -39.99
CA HIS A 12 -10.82 31.05 -39.27
C HIS A 12 -11.37 30.61 -37.90
N ARG A 13 -11.83 29.36 -37.77
CA ARG A 13 -11.77 28.63 -36.50
C ARG A 13 -10.51 27.78 -36.51
N ARG A 14 -9.44 28.31 -35.91
CA ARG A 14 -8.27 27.50 -35.53
C ARG A 14 -8.69 26.58 -34.38
N GLY A 15 -9.21 25.41 -34.71
CA GLY A 15 -9.30 24.31 -33.76
C GLY A 15 -7.89 23.88 -33.39
N LEU A 16 -7.51 24.06 -32.14
CA LEU A 16 -6.34 23.41 -31.56
C LEU A 16 -6.48 21.90 -31.78
N ARG A 17 -5.69 21.35 -32.71
CA ARG A 17 -5.42 19.91 -32.70
C ARG A 17 -4.58 19.65 -31.47
N LEU A 18 -5.23 19.26 -30.38
CA LEU A 18 -4.59 18.51 -29.31
C LEU A 18 -3.97 17.29 -29.99
N HIS A 19 -2.64 17.26 -30.05
CA HIS A 19 -1.86 16.07 -30.40
C HIS A 19 -2.11 15.00 -29.33
N GLN A 20 -3.25 14.31 -29.43
CA GLN A 20 -3.46 13.04 -28.77
C GLN A 20 -2.59 12.01 -29.49
N HIS A 21 -1.34 11.86 -29.05
CA HIS A 21 -0.55 10.66 -29.31
C HIS A 21 -1.14 9.49 -28.50
N HIS A 22 -2.39 9.11 -28.74
CA HIS A 22 -2.87 7.78 -28.36
C HIS A 22 -2.41 6.85 -29.47
N GLN A 23 -1.50 5.94 -29.14
CA GLN A 23 -0.90 5.01 -30.10
C GLN A 23 -1.96 4.01 -30.56
N CYS A 24 -2.65 4.33 -31.67
CA CYS A 24 -3.59 3.42 -32.34
C CYS A 24 -2.92 2.06 -32.58
N GLY A 25 -3.62 0.97 -32.25
CA GLY A 25 -3.13 -0.41 -32.48
C GLY A 25 -2.14 -0.97 -31.45
N VAL A 26 -1.73 -0.21 -30.42
CA VAL A 26 -0.86 -0.75 -29.36
C VAL A 26 -1.71 -1.46 -28.31
N PRO A 27 -1.42 -2.74 -27.98
CA PRO A 27 -2.24 -3.50 -27.03
C PRO A 27 -2.12 -2.93 -25.61
N ALA A 28 -3.26 -2.86 -24.94
CA ALA A 28 -3.42 -2.52 -23.54
C ALA A 28 -3.67 -3.79 -22.72
N PHE A 29 -3.17 -3.79 -21.49
CA PHE A 29 -3.30 -4.90 -20.55
C PHE A 29 -3.87 -4.40 -19.24
N THR A 30 -4.79 -5.17 -18.66
CA THR A 30 -5.32 -4.93 -17.33
C THR A 30 -5.32 -6.21 -16.51
N VAL A 31 -5.42 -6.07 -15.20
CA VAL A 31 -5.70 -7.16 -14.26
C VAL A 31 -7.20 -7.15 -13.93
N PRO A 32 -7.75 -8.11 -13.15
CA PRO A 32 -9.14 -8.02 -12.72
C PRO A 32 -9.45 -6.66 -12.08
N GLN A 33 -10.53 -6.03 -12.52
CA GLN A 33 -11.01 -4.73 -12.04
C GLN A 33 -12.46 -4.87 -11.56
N PRO A 34 -12.93 -3.98 -10.68
CA PRO A 34 -14.36 -3.81 -10.46
C PRO A 34 -15.07 -3.41 -11.76
N ASP A 35 -16.37 -3.69 -11.87
CA ASP A 35 -17.14 -3.55 -13.11
C ASP A 35 -17.11 -2.13 -13.68
N ALA A 36 -17.27 -1.11 -12.82
CA ALA A 36 -17.30 0.28 -13.27
C ALA A 36 -15.95 0.75 -13.88
N PRO A 37 -14.79 0.61 -13.21
CA PRO A 37 -13.49 0.86 -13.85
C PRO A 37 -13.24 0.03 -15.11
N LEU A 38 -13.67 -1.25 -15.12
CA LEU A 38 -13.49 -2.11 -16.28
C LEU A 38 -14.28 -1.63 -17.51
N ALA A 39 -15.52 -1.15 -17.29
CA ALA A 39 -16.33 -0.56 -18.36
C ALA A 39 -15.63 0.66 -18.97
N VAL A 40 -15.09 1.56 -18.14
CA VAL A 40 -14.32 2.72 -18.61
C VAL A 40 -13.11 2.30 -19.45
N LEU A 41 -12.37 1.26 -19.03
CA LEU A 41 -11.25 0.74 -19.82
C LEU A 41 -11.70 0.18 -21.17
N ARG A 42 -12.84 -0.52 -21.23
CA ARG A 42 -13.41 -1.06 -22.47
C ARG A 42 -13.82 0.05 -23.43
N ASP A 43 -14.59 1.00 -22.94
CA ASP A 43 -15.07 2.13 -23.74
C ASP A 43 -13.88 2.91 -24.31
N ARG A 44 -12.88 3.18 -23.46
CA ARG A 44 -11.68 3.90 -23.88
C ARG A 44 -10.86 3.12 -24.91
N ALA A 45 -10.74 1.80 -24.75
CA ALA A 45 -10.03 0.94 -25.70
C ALA A 45 -10.73 0.92 -27.06
N GLN A 46 -12.07 0.87 -27.07
CA GLN A 46 -12.88 0.94 -28.28
C GLN A 46 -12.73 2.32 -28.98
N GLU A 47 -12.80 3.41 -28.22
CA GLU A 47 -12.64 4.78 -28.75
C GLU A 47 -11.32 4.99 -29.49
N ILE A 48 -10.22 4.46 -28.95
CA ILE A 48 -8.88 4.62 -29.53
C ILE A 48 -8.46 3.44 -30.41
N SER A 49 -9.36 2.49 -30.65
CA SER A 49 -9.10 1.27 -31.43
C SER A 49 -7.84 0.51 -30.96
N CYS A 50 -7.66 0.38 -29.64
CA CYS A 50 -6.59 -0.43 -29.07
C CYS A 50 -7.12 -1.80 -28.60
N PRO A 51 -6.39 -2.90 -28.84
CA PRO A 51 -6.73 -4.18 -28.23
C PRO A 51 -6.60 -4.09 -26.72
N LEU A 52 -7.59 -4.55 -25.96
CA LEU A 52 -7.54 -4.61 -24.50
C LEU A 52 -7.61 -6.07 -24.04
N TYR A 53 -6.61 -6.50 -23.27
CA TYR A 53 -6.51 -7.85 -22.74
C TYR A 53 -6.54 -7.88 -21.22
N LEU A 54 -7.15 -8.93 -20.67
CA LEU A 54 -7.03 -9.30 -19.28
C LEU A 54 -5.78 -10.19 -19.09
N CYS A 55 -4.90 -9.83 -18.18
CA CYS A 55 -3.74 -10.65 -17.86
C CYS A 55 -4.19 -11.98 -17.24
N PRO A 56 -3.59 -13.11 -17.65
CA PRO A 56 -3.86 -14.36 -16.97
C PRO A 56 -3.35 -14.31 -15.52
N PRO A 57 -3.90 -15.15 -14.61
CA PRO A 57 -3.30 -15.36 -13.30
C PRO A 57 -1.83 -15.80 -13.44
N LEU A 58 -0.99 -15.43 -12.47
CA LEU A 58 0.44 -15.72 -12.51
C LEU A 58 0.73 -17.23 -12.64
N GLU A 59 -0.14 -18.05 -12.07
CA GLU A 59 -0.10 -19.52 -12.12
C GLU A 59 -0.11 -20.06 -13.56
N ALA A 60 -0.84 -19.41 -14.46
CA ALA A 60 -0.88 -19.80 -15.87
C ALA A 60 0.49 -19.60 -16.55
N LEU A 61 1.28 -18.63 -16.09
CA LEU A 61 2.65 -18.38 -16.57
C LEU A 61 3.68 -19.32 -15.90
N GLU A 62 3.29 -19.99 -14.83
CA GLU A 62 4.11 -20.99 -14.12
C GLU A 62 3.95 -22.40 -14.73
N GLU A 63 2.83 -22.70 -15.39
CA GLU A 63 2.56 -24.02 -15.97
C GLU A 63 3.72 -24.52 -16.82
N GLY A 64 4.26 -25.71 -16.56
CA GLY A 64 5.36 -26.30 -17.35
C GLY A 64 6.76 -25.75 -17.05
N GLY A 65 6.91 -24.88 -16.05
CA GLY A 65 8.20 -24.43 -15.53
C GLY A 65 8.25 -24.46 -13.99
N PRO A 66 9.38 -24.07 -13.37
CA PRO A 66 9.45 -23.91 -11.93
C PRO A 66 8.55 -22.74 -11.46
N PRO A 67 8.05 -22.76 -10.21
CA PRO A 67 7.29 -21.65 -9.64
C PRO A 67 8.06 -20.33 -9.72
N LEU A 68 7.34 -19.22 -9.90
CA LEU A 68 7.91 -17.89 -9.93
C LEU A 68 8.09 -17.36 -8.51
N THR A 69 9.32 -17.06 -8.14
CA THR A 69 9.63 -16.35 -6.90
C THR A 69 9.52 -14.85 -7.14
N LEU A 70 8.76 -14.15 -6.29
CA LEU A 70 8.64 -12.70 -6.32
C LEU A 70 9.51 -12.08 -5.23
N GLY A 71 10.21 -10.99 -5.55
CA GLY A 71 10.96 -10.20 -4.56
C GLY A 71 10.05 -9.37 -3.64
N LEU A 72 8.83 -9.08 -4.10
CA LEU A 72 7.82 -8.35 -3.33
C LEU A 72 6.80 -9.31 -2.71
N GLU A 73 6.54 -9.14 -1.42
CA GLU A 73 5.61 -9.96 -0.66
C GLU A 73 4.15 -9.54 -0.83
N GLY A 74 3.24 -10.48 -0.55
CA GLY A 74 1.79 -10.23 -0.53
C GLY A 74 1.05 -10.62 -1.82
N GLU A 75 -0.14 -11.18 -1.65
CA GLU A 75 -0.93 -11.78 -2.75
C GLU A 75 -1.20 -10.86 -3.94
N HIS A 76 -1.41 -9.57 -3.67
CA HIS A 76 -1.66 -8.58 -4.72
C HIS A 76 -0.46 -8.39 -5.67
N GLN A 77 0.75 -8.73 -5.24
CA GLN A 77 1.94 -8.69 -6.09
C GLN A 77 1.92 -9.76 -7.17
N ARG A 78 1.14 -10.85 -7.03
CA ARG A 78 0.98 -11.86 -8.09
C ARG A 78 0.31 -11.25 -9.33
N SER A 79 -0.74 -10.45 -9.14
CA SER A 79 -1.39 -9.71 -10.23
C SER A 79 -0.46 -8.65 -10.84
N ASN A 80 0.31 -7.93 -10.00
CA ASN A 80 1.29 -6.95 -10.48
C ASN A 80 2.40 -7.61 -11.32
N ALA A 81 2.90 -8.77 -10.86
CA ALA A 81 3.91 -9.55 -11.58
C ALA A 81 3.37 -10.07 -12.92
N ALA A 82 2.15 -10.61 -12.95
CA ALA A 82 1.53 -11.05 -14.20
C ALA A 82 1.38 -9.90 -15.20
N LEU A 83 0.93 -8.72 -14.75
CA LEU A 83 0.84 -7.53 -15.57
C LEU A 83 2.22 -7.07 -16.08
N ALA A 84 3.21 -7.03 -15.20
CA ALA A 84 4.59 -6.66 -15.55
C ALA A 84 5.19 -7.62 -16.59
N LEU A 85 4.93 -8.92 -16.47
CA LEU A 85 5.34 -9.92 -17.46
C LEU A 85 4.67 -9.68 -18.82
N GLN A 86 3.35 -9.46 -18.87
CA GLN A 86 2.66 -9.19 -20.14
C GLN A 86 3.18 -7.93 -20.82
N LEU A 87 3.36 -6.84 -20.05
CA LEU A 87 3.91 -5.59 -20.57
C LEU A 87 5.34 -5.78 -21.08
N THR A 88 6.18 -6.48 -20.32
CA THR A 88 7.58 -6.77 -20.69
C THR A 88 7.65 -7.61 -21.96
N HIS A 89 6.86 -8.69 -22.04
CA HIS A 89 6.79 -9.55 -23.22
C HIS A 89 6.34 -8.78 -24.46
N CYS A 90 5.25 -8.02 -24.34
CA CYS A 90 4.74 -7.20 -25.44
C CYS A 90 5.80 -6.21 -25.93
N TRP A 91 6.48 -5.52 -25.02
CA TRP A 91 7.54 -4.57 -25.37
C TRP A 91 8.72 -5.25 -26.07
N LEU A 92 9.20 -6.39 -25.55
CA LEU A 92 10.31 -7.13 -26.16
C LEU A 92 9.97 -7.63 -27.57
N GLN A 93 8.74 -8.11 -27.76
CA GLN A 93 8.23 -8.55 -29.06
C GLN A 93 8.22 -7.38 -30.07
N GLN A 94 7.74 -6.21 -29.65
CA GLN A 94 7.76 -4.99 -30.49
C GLN A 94 9.17 -4.54 -30.86
N LYS A 95 10.16 -4.84 -30.02
CA LYS A 95 11.58 -4.54 -30.28
C LYS A 95 12.30 -5.62 -31.08
N GLY A 96 11.61 -6.69 -31.48
CA GLY A 96 12.19 -7.77 -32.29
C GLY A 96 13.19 -8.65 -31.54
N HIS A 97 13.12 -8.71 -30.20
CA HIS A 97 13.94 -9.64 -29.43
C HIS A 97 13.47 -11.08 -29.68
N GLN A 98 14.42 -12.02 -29.79
CA GLN A 98 14.15 -13.42 -30.10
C GLN A 98 13.92 -14.31 -28.86
N ASP A 99 14.40 -13.89 -27.69
CA ASP A 99 14.24 -14.60 -26.41
C ASP A 99 13.07 -14.01 -25.62
N ILE A 100 11.84 -14.24 -26.08
CA ILE A 100 10.61 -13.69 -25.51
C ILE A 100 9.72 -14.73 -24.83
N GLY A 101 10.12 -16.00 -24.80
CA GLY A 101 9.31 -17.09 -24.25
C GLY A 101 8.38 -17.72 -25.29
N GLU A 102 8.09 -19.01 -25.11
CA GLU A 102 7.24 -19.77 -26.03
C GLU A 102 5.76 -19.48 -25.75
N LEU A 103 5.02 -19.09 -26.79
CA LEU A 103 3.59 -18.84 -26.72
C LEU A 103 2.83 -20.14 -26.47
N LYS A 104 2.04 -20.18 -25.40
CA LYS A 104 1.07 -21.24 -25.13
C LYS A 104 -0.29 -20.81 -25.68
N THR A 105 -0.97 -21.75 -26.34
CA THR A 105 -2.25 -21.54 -27.01
C THR A 105 -3.26 -20.74 -26.18
N SER A 106 -3.85 -19.71 -26.77
CA SER A 106 -4.90 -18.89 -26.17
C SER A 106 -6.20 -19.70 -26.02
N ARG A 107 -6.85 -19.65 -24.85
CA ARG A 107 -8.21 -20.20 -24.68
C ARG A 107 -9.24 -19.22 -25.24
N PRO A 108 -10.33 -19.70 -25.89
CA PRO A 108 -11.42 -18.84 -26.33
C PRO A 108 -12.04 -18.09 -25.16
N SER A 109 -12.34 -16.82 -25.37
CA SER A 109 -13.00 -15.97 -24.36
C SER A 109 -14.50 -16.20 -24.36
N LEU A 110 -15.13 -16.23 -23.18
CA LEU A 110 -16.59 -16.28 -23.07
C LEU A 110 -17.20 -14.96 -23.56
N LEU A 111 -18.39 -15.04 -24.16
CA LEU A 111 -19.10 -13.88 -24.72
C LEU A 111 -19.33 -12.82 -23.61
N GLY A 112 -18.88 -11.59 -23.84
CA GLY A 112 -19.00 -10.47 -22.88
C GLY A 112 -17.80 -10.31 -21.91
N GLN A 113 -16.81 -11.20 -21.93
CA GLN A 113 -15.58 -11.04 -21.17
C GLN A 113 -14.45 -10.46 -22.03
N LEU A 114 -13.50 -9.76 -21.38
CA LEU A 114 -12.28 -9.33 -22.07
C LEU A 114 -11.48 -10.56 -22.51
N PRO A 115 -10.82 -10.51 -23.67
CA PRO A 115 -9.94 -11.59 -24.08
C PRO A 115 -8.76 -11.71 -23.11
N LEU A 116 -8.42 -12.95 -22.76
CA LEU A 116 -7.19 -13.21 -22.01
C LEU A 116 -5.99 -12.89 -22.89
N ALA A 117 -4.99 -12.25 -22.28
CA ALA A 117 -3.70 -12.05 -22.91
C ALA A 117 -3.02 -13.42 -23.13
N PRO A 118 -2.18 -13.55 -24.18
CA PRO A 118 -1.52 -14.82 -24.46
C PRO A 118 -0.65 -15.28 -23.29
N VAL A 119 -0.69 -16.58 -23.00
CA VAL A 119 0.18 -17.21 -22.01
C VAL A 119 1.51 -17.52 -22.69
N PHE A 120 2.62 -17.34 -21.98
CA PHE A 120 3.95 -17.75 -22.45
C PHE A 120 4.77 -18.29 -21.30
N GLN A 121 5.90 -18.92 -21.60
CA GLN A 121 6.89 -19.30 -20.59
C GLN A 121 7.83 -18.15 -20.26
N PRO A 122 7.87 -17.63 -19.01
CA PRO A 122 8.80 -16.58 -18.63
C PRO A 122 10.24 -17.03 -18.81
N THR A 123 11.04 -16.20 -19.48
CA THR A 123 12.48 -16.44 -19.68
C THR A 123 13.24 -16.35 -18.36
N SER A 124 14.48 -16.84 -18.33
CA SER A 124 15.35 -16.75 -17.15
C SER A 124 15.53 -15.29 -16.68
N ARG A 125 15.65 -14.34 -17.63
CA ARG A 125 15.77 -12.91 -17.34
C ARG A 125 14.50 -12.34 -16.71
N MET A 126 13.32 -12.73 -17.19
CA MET A 126 12.05 -12.32 -16.58
C MET A 126 11.90 -12.85 -15.16
N ARG A 127 12.27 -14.12 -14.93
CA ARG A 127 12.25 -14.76 -13.61
C ARG A 127 13.19 -14.06 -12.62
N HIS A 128 14.40 -13.75 -13.05
CA HIS A 128 15.36 -12.99 -12.25
C HIS A 128 14.83 -11.58 -11.97
N GLY A 129 14.27 -10.89 -12.97
CA GLY A 129 13.66 -9.58 -12.79
C GLY A 129 12.57 -9.60 -11.70
N LEU A 130 11.66 -10.58 -11.72
CA LEU A 130 10.63 -10.71 -10.69
C LEU A 130 11.20 -11.02 -9.29
N ARG A 131 12.16 -11.94 -9.20
CA ARG A 131 12.77 -12.35 -7.92
C ARG A 131 13.58 -11.22 -7.29
N ASP A 132 14.30 -10.47 -8.11
CA ASP A 132 15.24 -9.44 -7.66
C ASP A 132 14.56 -8.05 -7.62
N THR A 133 13.25 -7.96 -7.86
CA THR A 133 12.49 -6.71 -7.78
C THR A 133 12.42 -6.21 -6.35
N GLU A 134 12.92 -5.00 -6.13
CA GLU A 134 12.76 -4.26 -4.88
C GLU A 134 11.93 -3.00 -5.11
N TRP A 135 11.02 -2.71 -4.18
CA TRP A 135 10.22 -1.49 -4.21
C TRP A 135 10.09 -0.95 -2.79
N LEU A 136 10.87 0.07 -2.49
CA LEU A 136 10.93 0.66 -1.16
C LEU A 136 9.56 1.15 -0.70
N GLY A 137 9.17 0.78 0.51
CA GLY A 137 7.88 1.13 1.12
C GLY A 137 6.69 0.35 0.57
N ARG A 138 6.91 -0.77 -0.14
CA ARG A 138 5.86 -1.71 -0.56
C ARG A 138 6.12 -3.06 0.08
N THR A 139 5.24 -3.45 1.00
CA THR A 139 5.34 -4.74 1.73
C THR A 139 6.75 -5.04 2.25
N GLN A 140 7.46 -3.99 2.72
CA GLN A 140 8.86 -4.07 3.09
C GLN A 140 9.00 -4.39 4.58
N VAL A 141 9.91 -5.29 4.93
CA VAL A 141 10.18 -5.69 6.33
C VAL A 141 11.62 -5.37 6.70
N LEU A 142 11.83 -4.53 7.72
CA LEU A 142 13.14 -4.26 8.29
C LEU A 142 13.23 -4.88 9.70
N ARG A 143 14.17 -5.80 9.91
CA ARG A 143 14.39 -6.45 11.22
C ARG A 143 15.61 -5.83 11.91
N ARG A 144 15.42 -5.34 13.13
CA ARG A 144 16.40 -4.52 13.85
C ARG A 144 16.38 -4.86 15.34
N GLY A 145 17.12 -5.90 15.71
CA GLY A 145 17.10 -6.44 17.07
C GLY A 145 15.68 -6.86 17.48
N PRO A 146 15.11 -6.33 18.57
CA PRO A 146 13.75 -6.63 19.01
C PRO A 146 12.68 -5.97 18.13
N LEU A 147 13.03 -4.96 17.33
CA LEU A 147 12.10 -4.25 16.46
C LEU A 147 11.96 -4.91 15.09
N THR A 148 10.74 -4.90 14.58
CA THR A 148 10.46 -5.22 13.19
C THR A 148 9.51 -4.20 12.61
N TRP A 149 10.01 -3.45 11.63
CA TRP A 149 9.26 -2.45 10.90
C TRP A 149 8.64 -3.08 9.67
N TYR A 150 7.33 -2.91 9.53
CA TYR A 150 6.54 -3.33 8.38
C TYR A 150 6.07 -2.06 7.69
N LEU A 151 6.54 -1.84 6.47
CA LEU A 151 6.41 -0.58 5.75
C LEU A 151 5.58 -0.80 4.48
N ASP A 152 4.40 -0.17 4.42
CA ASP A 152 3.56 -0.23 3.23
C ASP A 152 2.74 1.04 3.02
N GLY A 153 2.97 1.72 1.90
CA GLY A 153 2.31 2.99 1.55
C GLY A 153 0.86 2.89 1.07
N ALA A 154 0.10 1.87 1.50
CA ALA A 154 -1.33 1.76 1.24
C ALA A 154 -2.10 2.99 1.73
N HIS A 155 -3.09 3.43 0.95
CA HIS A 155 -3.86 4.65 1.21
C HIS A 155 -5.25 4.66 0.54
N THR A 156 -5.69 3.51 0.02
CA THR A 156 -7.03 3.27 -0.52
C THR A 156 -7.63 2.07 0.18
N THR A 157 -8.96 1.92 0.18
CA THR A 157 -9.62 0.75 0.79
C THR A 157 -9.03 -0.57 0.32
N SER A 158 -8.83 -0.73 -0.99
CA SER A 158 -8.28 -1.96 -1.58
C SER A 158 -6.82 -2.21 -1.18
N SER A 159 -5.96 -1.18 -1.22
CA SER A 159 -4.55 -1.31 -0.84
C SER A 159 -4.39 -1.53 0.67
N MET A 160 -5.22 -0.88 1.50
CA MET A 160 -5.21 -1.08 2.96
C MET A 160 -5.62 -2.50 3.33
N GLN A 161 -6.64 -3.07 2.67
CA GLN A 161 -7.01 -4.47 2.87
C GLN A 161 -5.88 -5.43 2.47
N ALA A 162 -5.18 -5.15 1.37
CA ALA A 162 -4.02 -5.94 0.96
C ALA A 162 -2.87 -5.85 1.98
N CYS A 163 -2.59 -4.64 2.47
CA CYS A 163 -1.61 -4.35 3.52
C CYS A 163 -1.94 -5.10 4.82
N VAL A 164 -3.19 -5.05 5.29
CA VAL A 164 -3.65 -5.77 6.50
C VAL A 164 -3.46 -7.27 6.36
N ARG A 165 -3.82 -7.86 5.21
CA ARG A 165 -3.61 -9.29 4.94
C ARG A 165 -2.12 -9.64 4.99
N TRP A 166 -1.29 -8.87 4.29
CA TRP A 166 0.16 -9.06 4.27
C TRP A 166 0.77 -8.97 5.68
N PHE A 167 0.46 -7.90 6.43
CA PHE A 167 0.99 -7.69 7.78
C PHE A 167 0.63 -8.84 8.71
N ARG A 168 -0.65 -9.25 8.72
CA ARG A 168 -1.09 -10.40 9.51
C ARG A 168 -0.36 -11.68 9.12
N GLN A 169 -0.19 -11.96 7.83
CA GLN A 169 0.55 -13.13 7.36
C GLN A 169 2.02 -13.07 7.78
N ALA A 170 2.66 -11.90 7.68
CA ALA A 170 4.05 -11.70 8.08
C ALA A 170 4.26 -11.93 9.58
N LEU A 171 3.30 -11.52 10.42
CA LEU A 171 3.30 -11.84 11.85
C LEU A 171 3.21 -13.35 12.12
N HIS A 172 2.40 -14.10 11.37
CA HIS A 172 2.24 -15.54 11.57
C HIS A 172 3.45 -16.35 11.11
N ARG A 173 4.18 -15.89 10.09
CA ARG A 173 5.39 -16.56 9.58
C ARG A 173 6.59 -16.44 10.54
N ARG A 174 6.50 -15.62 11.59
CA ARG A 174 7.59 -15.40 12.54
C ARG A 174 7.57 -16.46 13.64
N GLU A 175 8.76 -16.92 14.01
CA GLU A 175 8.95 -17.66 15.26
C GLU A 175 8.65 -16.74 16.45
N ARG A 176 7.69 -17.15 17.28
CA ARG A 176 7.37 -16.42 18.50
C ARG A 176 8.55 -16.49 19.46
N PRO A 177 8.83 -15.41 20.22
CA PRO A 177 9.86 -15.46 21.25
C PRO A 177 9.56 -16.59 22.24
N SER A 178 10.62 -17.27 22.68
CA SER A 178 10.54 -18.35 23.67
C SER A 178 10.01 -17.87 25.03
N SER A 179 10.14 -16.57 25.30
CA SER A 179 9.66 -15.91 26.53
C SER A 179 9.51 -14.40 26.31
N GLY A 180 8.52 -13.80 26.99
CA GLY A 180 8.30 -12.35 27.01
C GLY A 180 7.13 -11.88 26.13
N SER A 181 6.73 -10.62 26.30
CA SER A 181 5.59 -10.03 25.58
C SER A 181 5.98 -9.54 24.18
N GLU A 182 5.04 -9.66 23.24
CA GLU A 182 5.11 -8.99 21.94
C GLU A 182 4.19 -7.77 21.97
N VAL A 183 4.66 -6.64 21.44
CA VAL A 183 3.89 -5.40 21.36
C VAL A 183 3.71 -4.99 19.91
N ARG A 184 2.49 -4.63 19.53
CA ARG A 184 2.14 -4.20 18.18
C ARG A 184 1.81 -2.70 18.18
N VAL A 185 2.50 -1.96 17.33
CA VAL A 185 2.33 -0.52 17.19
C VAL A 185 1.89 -0.19 15.76
N LEU A 186 0.85 0.61 15.64
CA LEU A 186 0.49 1.26 14.38
C LEU A 186 1.14 2.64 14.34
N LEU A 187 1.80 2.98 13.23
CA LEU A 187 2.19 4.35 12.89
C LEU A 187 1.43 4.76 11.63
N PHE A 188 0.50 5.70 11.76
CA PHE A 188 -0.43 6.05 10.70
C PHE A 188 -0.51 7.55 10.44
N ASN A 189 -0.63 7.89 9.15
CA ASN A 189 -1.10 9.18 8.71
C ASN A 189 -1.72 9.05 7.32
N SER A 190 -2.63 9.94 6.97
CA SER A 190 -3.20 10.05 5.62
C SER A 190 -3.18 11.50 5.14
N THR A 191 -3.12 11.69 3.82
CA THR A 191 -3.10 13.02 3.17
C THR A 191 -4.32 13.23 2.29
N GLY A 192 -4.65 14.51 2.03
CA GLY A 192 -5.81 14.91 1.24
C GLY A 192 -7.14 14.63 1.94
N ASP A 193 -8.23 14.61 1.17
CA ASP A 193 -9.61 14.47 1.66
C ASP A 193 -10.05 13.01 1.79
N ARG A 194 -9.12 12.12 2.15
CA ARG A 194 -9.40 10.69 2.31
C ARG A 194 -10.21 10.46 3.57
N ASP A 195 -11.15 9.50 3.50
CA ASP A 195 -11.88 9.03 4.68
C ASP A 195 -10.94 8.21 5.59
N SER A 196 -10.27 8.91 6.51
CA SER A 196 -9.33 8.29 7.45
C SER A 196 -10.04 7.35 8.42
N ALA A 197 -11.29 7.61 8.79
CA ALA A 197 -12.07 6.72 9.67
C ALA A 197 -12.30 5.36 9.00
N ALA A 198 -12.70 5.37 7.71
CA ALA A 198 -12.85 4.13 6.94
C ALA A 198 -11.52 3.37 6.80
N LEU A 199 -10.40 4.05 6.54
CA LEU A 199 -9.09 3.41 6.43
C LEU A 199 -8.62 2.82 7.77
N LEU A 200 -8.81 3.55 8.89
CA LEU A 200 -8.46 3.11 10.23
C LEU A 200 -9.30 1.90 10.67
N LYS A 201 -10.58 1.87 10.30
CA LYS A 201 -11.47 0.72 10.59
C LYS A 201 -10.93 -0.58 9.98
N LEU A 202 -10.33 -0.53 8.80
CA LEU A 202 -9.73 -1.71 8.17
C LEU A 202 -8.54 -2.29 8.95
N LEU A 203 -7.90 -1.50 9.80
CA LEU A 203 -6.72 -1.89 10.58
C LEU A 203 -7.08 -2.55 11.92
N GLN A 204 -8.35 -2.50 12.36
CA GLN A 204 -8.79 -3.12 13.62
C GLN A 204 -8.41 -4.61 13.76
N PRO A 205 -8.51 -5.46 12.72
CA PRO A 205 -8.13 -6.87 12.82
C PRO A 205 -6.65 -7.09 13.17
N CYS A 206 -5.77 -6.09 13.02
CA CYS A 206 -4.35 -6.23 13.35
C CYS A 206 -4.06 -6.26 14.86
N GLN A 207 -5.02 -5.84 15.70
CA GLN A 207 -4.92 -5.85 17.17
C GLN A 207 -3.66 -5.11 17.66
N PHE A 208 -3.57 -3.81 17.39
CA PHE A 208 -2.46 -2.98 17.87
C PHE A 208 -2.65 -2.66 19.36
N ASP A 209 -1.57 -2.70 20.13
CA ASP A 209 -1.55 -2.25 21.53
C ASP A 209 -1.45 -0.72 21.63
N TYR A 210 -0.76 -0.12 20.64
CA TYR A 210 -0.60 1.33 20.52
C TYR A 210 -0.89 1.82 19.11
N ALA A 211 -1.63 2.92 19.00
CA ALA A 211 -1.82 3.65 17.76
C ALA A 211 -1.16 5.02 17.81
N VAL A 212 -0.19 5.24 16.93
CA VAL A 212 0.63 6.44 16.88
C VAL A 212 0.32 7.22 15.61
N PHE A 213 0.05 8.51 15.77
CA PHE A 213 -0.24 9.42 14.67
C PHE A 213 0.79 10.55 14.65
N CYS A 214 1.37 10.82 13.49
CA CYS A 214 2.29 11.95 13.32
C CYS A 214 2.17 12.52 11.90
N PRO A 215 2.52 13.80 11.69
CA PRO A 215 2.54 14.37 10.36
C PRO A 215 3.67 13.75 9.52
N ASN A 216 3.60 13.93 8.20
CA ASN A 216 4.63 13.47 7.25
C ASN A 216 5.87 14.39 7.26
N LEU A 217 6.31 14.80 8.44
CA LEU A 217 7.46 15.66 8.66
C LEU A 217 8.53 14.85 9.37
N THR A 218 9.73 14.75 8.81
CA THR A 218 10.82 14.01 9.46
C THR A 218 11.22 14.66 10.78
N GLU A 219 11.33 15.99 10.82
CA GLU A 219 11.73 16.78 11.99
C GLU A 219 10.89 18.06 12.13
N MET A 220 10.91 18.70 13.31
CA MET A 220 10.16 19.94 13.59
C MET A 220 10.83 21.22 13.03
N SER A 221 11.93 21.08 12.28
CA SER A 221 12.70 22.19 11.72
C SER A 221 12.59 22.19 10.20
N SER A 222 11.71 23.03 9.65
CA SER A 222 11.57 23.22 8.21
C SER A 222 12.49 24.33 7.71
N ALA A 223 13.59 23.97 7.04
CA ALA A 223 14.23 24.87 6.07
C ALA A 223 14.69 24.18 4.77
N ASP A 224 15.01 22.87 4.75
CA ASP A 224 15.80 22.32 3.62
C ASP A 224 15.24 21.09 2.86
N ASN A 225 13.93 20.80 2.87
CA ASN A 225 13.37 19.77 1.97
C ASN A 225 12.29 20.35 1.06
N ALA A 226 12.69 20.83 -0.12
CA ALA A 226 11.82 21.41 -1.14
C ALA A 226 10.69 20.46 -1.60
N ASP A 227 10.91 19.14 -1.57
CA ASP A 227 9.94 18.14 -2.04
C ASP A 227 8.80 17.84 -1.06
N GLN A 228 8.90 18.31 0.19
CA GLN A 228 7.87 18.14 1.22
C GLN A 228 7.11 19.44 1.53
N GLN A 229 7.46 20.55 0.88
CA GLN A 229 6.82 21.83 1.11
C GLN A 229 5.48 21.93 0.38
N ASN A 230 4.41 21.59 1.09
CA ASN A 230 3.07 22.01 0.70
C ASN A 230 2.84 23.43 1.22
N PHE A 231 3.11 24.45 0.39
CA PHE A 231 2.98 25.87 0.74
C PHE A 231 1.57 26.31 1.16
N THR A 232 0.57 25.43 1.01
CA THR A 232 -0.83 25.68 1.36
C THR A 232 -1.21 25.13 2.73
N VAL A 233 -0.35 24.33 3.39
CA VAL A 233 -0.70 23.60 4.62
C VAL A 233 0.21 24.00 5.78
N THR A 234 -0.38 24.51 6.87
CA THR A 234 0.37 24.93 8.07
C THR A 234 0.72 23.74 8.98
N LEU A 235 1.71 23.92 9.87
CA LEU A 235 2.05 22.92 10.89
C LEU A 235 0.82 22.57 11.77
N ASP A 236 0.04 23.58 12.16
CA ASP A 236 -1.18 23.38 12.95
C ASP A 236 -2.19 22.50 12.21
N GLN A 237 -2.39 22.69 10.91
CA GLN A 237 -3.31 21.88 10.12
C GLN A 237 -2.88 20.41 10.04
N VAL A 238 -1.58 20.13 9.87
CA VAL A 238 -1.12 18.73 9.84
C VAL A 238 -1.20 18.06 11.21
N LEU A 239 -1.04 18.81 12.31
CA LEU A 239 -1.23 18.30 13.67
C LEU A 239 -2.70 18.08 14.01
N LEU A 240 -3.59 19.01 13.66
CA LEU A 240 -5.04 18.86 13.79
C LEU A 240 -5.54 17.61 13.07
N ARG A 241 -5.00 17.31 11.90
CA ARG A 241 -5.30 16.06 11.20
C ARG A 241 -4.87 14.82 11.98
N CYS A 242 -3.70 14.83 12.62
CA CYS A 242 -3.25 13.71 13.45
C CYS A 242 -4.14 13.53 14.69
N LEU A 243 -4.61 14.63 15.30
CA LEU A 243 -5.58 14.61 16.38
C LEU A 243 -6.93 14.04 15.91
N ALA A 244 -7.40 14.41 14.71
CA ALA A 244 -8.60 13.82 14.13
C ALA A 244 -8.46 12.30 13.90
N HIS A 245 -7.30 11.84 13.42
CA HIS A 245 -7.04 10.40 13.32
C HIS A 245 -7.08 9.70 14.68
N GLN A 246 -6.51 10.32 15.71
CA GLN A 246 -6.56 9.81 17.08
C GLN A 246 -8.01 9.70 17.58
N GLN A 247 -8.84 10.72 17.35
CA GLN A 247 -10.25 10.72 17.73
C GLN A 247 -11.04 9.62 17.01
N HIS A 248 -10.86 9.48 15.69
CA HIS A 248 -11.47 8.40 14.91
C HIS A 248 -11.08 7.02 15.45
N TRP A 249 -9.80 6.85 15.81
CA TRP A 249 -9.32 5.60 16.40
C TRP A 249 -9.97 5.31 17.75
N SER A 250 -10.05 6.30 18.65
CA SER A 250 -10.68 6.13 19.96
C SER A 250 -12.16 5.76 19.85
N HIS A 251 -12.92 6.42 18.97
CA HIS A 251 -14.33 6.09 18.73
C HIS A 251 -14.51 4.65 18.25
N LEU A 252 -13.65 4.21 17.32
CA LEU A 252 -13.63 2.83 16.84
C LEU A 252 -13.37 1.80 17.94
N GLN A 253 -12.62 2.15 19.00
CA GLN A 253 -12.39 1.29 20.16
C GLN A 253 -13.60 1.24 21.09
N GLU A 254 -14.28 2.36 21.30
CA GLU A 254 -15.50 2.44 22.12
C GLU A 254 -16.66 1.62 21.52
N GLU A 255 -16.82 1.68 20.19
CA GLU A 255 -17.78 0.85 19.45
C GLU A 255 -17.52 -0.65 19.63
N GLN A 256 -16.25 -1.06 19.65
CA GLN A 256 -15.87 -2.47 19.85
C GLN A 256 -16.00 -2.94 21.30
N ALA A 257 -15.75 -2.06 22.26
CA ALA A 257 -15.91 -2.37 23.69
C ALA A 257 -17.38 -2.45 24.12
N SER A 258 -18.29 -1.91 23.29
CA SER A 258 -19.73 -1.88 23.54
C SER A 258 -20.52 -2.73 22.54
N PRO A 259 -20.28 -4.06 22.41
CA PRO A 259 -21.11 -4.91 21.57
C PRO A 259 -22.51 -4.98 22.23
N GLY A 260 -23.49 -4.38 21.56
CA GLY A 260 -24.76 -3.94 22.13
C GLY A 260 -25.52 -4.95 23.01
N LEU A 261 -26.18 -4.38 24.01
CA LEU A 261 -27.10 -4.96 24.98
C LEU A 261 -28.32 -5.71 24.37
N TRP A 262 -28.46 -5.79 23.03
CA TRP A 262 -29.62 -6.37 22.33
C TRP A 262 -29.23 -7.28 21.15
N SER A 263 -28.44 -8.32 21.41
CA SER A 263 -28.37 -9.45 20.46
C SER A 263 -29.30 -10.57 20.94
N THR A 264 -30.49 -10.65 20.34
CA THR A 264 -31.41 -11.77 20.51
C THR A 264 -30.83 -13.04 19.89
N PRO A 265 -30.97 -14.22 20.54
CA PRO A 265 -30.44 -15.46 19.99
C PRO A 265 -31.39 -16.00 18.92
N SER A 266 -31.01 -15.88 17.64
CA SER A 266 -31.62 -16.68 16.58
C SER A 266 -30.81 -17.97 16.40
N SER A 267 -31.39 -19.08 16.85
CA SER A 267 -30.93 -20.44 16.59
C SER A 267 -31.19 -20.80 15.12
N GLU A 268 -30.19 -21.32 14.40
CA GLU A 268 -30.35 -22.33 13.35
C GLU A 268 -29.02 -23.11 13.17
N PRO A 269 -29.04 -24.42 12.79
CA PRO A 269 -27.90 -25.32 12.91
C PRO A 269 -27.26 -25.75 11.57
N GLY A 270 -25.93 -25.98 11.57
CA GLY A 270 -25.27 -27.04 10.78
C GLY A 270 -24.54 -26.66 9.48
N GLY A 271 -23.20 -26.64 9.53
CA GLY A 271 -22.29 -26.66 8.36
C GLY A 271 -20.81 -26.64 8.78
N PRO A 272 -19.88 -27.40 8.13
CA PRO A 272 -18.63 -27.81 8.76
C PRO A 272 -17.52 -26.74 8.73
N THR A 273 -17.05 -26.39 9.93
CA THR A 273 -15.64 -26.18 10.33
C THR A 273 -14.70 -25.49 9.34
N SER A 274 -14.87 -24.18 9.18
CA SER A 274 -13.76 -23.28 8.85
C SER A 274 -12.86 -23.11 10.07
N LEU A 275 -11.58 -23.40 9.88
CA LEU A 275 -10.42 -23.22 10.77
C LEU A 275 -10.64 -22.14 11.84
N LEU A 276 -11.07 -22.57 13.02
CA LEU A 276 -11.16 -21.75 14.22
C LEU A 276 -9.76 -21.25 14.56
N LEU A 277 -9.54 -19.94 14.44
CA LEU A 277 -8.53 -19.26 15.23
C LEU A 277 -8.72 -19.71 16.69
N ALA A 278 -7.69 -20.27 17.29
CA ALA A 278 -7.65 -20.38 18.74
C ALA A 278 -7.90 -18.96 19.29
N PRO A 279 -8.92 -18.74 20.15
CA PRO A 279 -9.19 -17.43 20.69
C PRO A 279 -7.99 -17.03 21.55
N HIS A 280 -7.28 -15.97 21.16
CA HIS A 280 -6.45 -15.25 22.11
C HIS A 280 -7.37 -14.73 23.22
N PRO A 281 -6.95 -14.76 24.50
CA PRO A 281 -7.76 -14.20 25.58
C PRO A 281 -8.08 -12.73 25.23
N PRO A 282 -9.30 -12.26 25.53
CA PRO A 282 -9.67 -10.88 25.23
C PRO A 282 -8.72 -9.96 25.99
N HIS A 283 -7.86 -9.25 25.26
CA HIS A 283 -7.05 -8.19 25.84
C HIS A 283 -8.02 -7.06 26.23
N THR A 284 -8.31 -6.93 27.52
CA THR A 284 -9.18 -5.91 28.10
C THR A 284 -8.55 -4.52 28.18
N HIS A 285 -7.46 -4.28 27.44
CA HIS A 285 -6.77 -2.99 27.44
C HIS A 285 -7.27 -2.16 26.27
N SER A 286 -7.90 -1.02 26.58
CA SER A 286 -8.15 0.04 25.62
C SER A 286 -6.84 0.37 24.90
N THR A 287 -6.82 0.23 23.57
CA THR A 287 -5.66 0.54 22.73
C THR A 287 -5.25 1.99 22.99
N SER A 288 -4.05 2.20 23.52
CA SER A 288 -3.59 3.56 23.83
C SER A 288 -3.22 4.29 22.54
N SER A 289 -3.72 5.51 22.37
CA SER A 289 -3.46 6.33 21.18
C SER A 289 -2.63 7.57 21.50
N LEU A 290 -1.67 7.92 20.64
CA LEU A 290 -0.70 9.00 20.85
C LEU A 290 -0.53 9.83 19.58
N VAL A 291 -0.28 11.14 19.76
CA VAL A 291 0.05 12.05 18.66
C VAL A 291 1.44 12.64 18.89
N PHE A 292 2.29 12.59 17.87
CA PHE A 292 3.60 13.23 17.86
C PHE A 292 3.68 14.30 16.78
N SER A 293 4.59 15.25 17.00
CA SER A 293 4.74 16.40 16.11
C SER A 293 5.56 16.14 14.84
N CYS A 294 6.29 15.03 14.79
CA CYS A 294 7.07 14.60 13.63
C CYS A 294 7.36 13.09 13.70
N ILE A 295 7.84 12.54 12.59
CA ILE A 295 8.22 11.13 12.47
C ILE A 295 9.34 10.79 13.45
N THR A 296 10.36 11.65 13.59
CA THR A 296 11.48 11.40 14.51
C THR A 296 11.00 11.18 15.95
N HIS A 297 10.10 12.02 16.45
CA HIS A 297 9.55 11.88 17.81
C HIS A 297 8.74 10.59 17.98
N ALA A 298 7.95 10.22 16.97
CA ALA A 298 7.23 8.94 16.98
C ALA A 298 8.20 7.76 17.02
N LEU A 299 9.25 7.74 16.18
CA LEU A 299 10.26 6.69 16.18
C LEU A 299 11.05 6.63 17.50
N GLN A 300 11.30 7.78 18.15
CA GLN A 300 11.99 7.87 19.45
C GLN A 300 11.20 7.12 20.50
N TRP A 301 9.90 7.39 20.54
CA TRP A 301 9.00 6.73 21.47
C TRP A 301 8.74 5.26 21.12
N ILE A 302 8.63 4.90 19.84
CA ILE A 302 8.37 3.50 19.45
C ILE A 302 9.57 2.59 19.74
N SER A 303 10.78 3.05 19.41
CA SER A 303 11.99 2.24 19.51
C SER A 303 12.55 2.15 20.93
N GLN A 304 12.32 3.17 21.78
CA GLN A 304 12.89 3.25 23.12
C GLN A 304 14.42 3.05 23.15
N GLY A 305 15.12 3.48 22.09
CA GLY A 305 16.57 3.31 21.94
C GLY A 305 17.03 1.88 21.62
N ARG A 306 16.11 0.97 21.26
CA ARG A 306 16.38 -0.44 20.98
C ARG A 306 16.57 -0.76 19.50
N ASP A 307 16.49 0.24 18.62
CA ASP A 307 16.87 0.11 17.22
C ASP A 307 18.38 0.37 17.08
N PRO A 308 19.21 -0.64 16.71
CA PRO A 308 20.66 -0.50 16.68
C PRO A 308 21.19 0.36 15.52
N VAL A 309 20.38 0.59 14.49
CA VAL A 309 20.79 1.33 13.28
C VAL A 309 20.35 2.78 13.38
N TRP A 310 19.18 3.00 13.96
CA TRP A 310 18.61 4.33 14.06
C TRP A 310 19.15 5.09 15.27
N GLN A 311 19.95 6.13 15.00
CA GLN A 311 20.45 7.05 16.02
C GLN A 311 19.55 8.29 16.07
N PRO A 312 18.75 8.49 17.13
CA PRO A 312 17.93 9.68 17.24
C PRO A 312 18.81 10.93 17.35
N PRO A 313 18.48 12.05 16.67
CA PRO A 313 19.05 13.34 17.03
C PRO A 313 18.70 13.64 18.49
N SER A 314 19.60 14.35 19.19
CA SER A 314 19.60 14.57 20.65
C SER A 314 18.19 14.60 21.28
N PRO A 315 17.95 13.89 22.40
CA PRO A 315 16.60 13.69 22.93
C PRO A 315 15.92 15.03 23.19
N PRO A 316 14.73 15.29 22.61
CA PRO A 316 13.96 16.47 22.94
C PRO A 316 13.64 16.43 24.43
N ARG A 317 14.02 17.50 25.16
CA ARG A 317 13.64 17.70 26.57
C ARG A 317 12.11 17.68 26.81
N SER A 318 11.29 17.68 25.76
CA SER A 318 9.83 17.81 25.78
C SER A 318 9.04 16.57 25.38
N LEU A 319 9.67 15.43 25.04
CA LEU A 319 8.95 14.19 24.67
C LEU A 319 8.04 13.62 25.78
N LEU A 320 8.18 14.11 27.02
CA LEU A 320 7.64 13.49 28.24
C LEU A 320 6.37 14.15 28.80
N ALA A 321 5.69 15.04 28.05
CA ALA A 321 4.51 15.74 28.57
C ALA A 321 3.17 15.01 28.33
N HIS A 322 3.16 13.69 28.07
CA HIS A 322 1.91 12.92 28.00
C HIS A 322 1.93 11.74 29.00
N PRO A 323 0.97 11.64 29.94
CA PRO A 323 1.01 10.63 31.00
C PRO A 323 0.96 9.19 30.48
N VAL A 324 0.29 8.94 29.34
CA VAL A 324 0.25 7.62 28.66
C VAL A 324 1.58 7.28 27.95
N ALA A 325 2.38 8.29 27.58
CA ALA A 325 3.66 8.05 26.94
C ALA A 325 4.67 7.43 27.91
N GLY A 326 4.57 7.72 29.21
CA GLY A 326 5.44 7.16 30.24
C GLY A 326 5.20 5.67 30.51
N SER A 327 3.95 5.25 30.73
CA SER A 327 3.64 3.83 30.95
C SER A 327 3.85 2.98 29.70
N GLY A 328 3.46 3.48 28.52
CA GLY A 328 3.69 2.77 27.26
C GLY A 328 5.17 2.66 26.88
N ALA A 329 6.00 3.65 27.24
CA ALA A 329 7.44 3.58 27.05
C ALA A 329 8.07 2.41 27.82
N ILE A 330 7.63 2.16 29.06
CA ILE A 330 8.12 1.04 29.88
C ILE A 330 7.76 -0.30 29.21
N VAL A 331 6.51 -0.47 28.78
CA VAL A 331 6.04 -1.69 28.10
C VAL A 331 6.85 -1.95 26.82
N LEU A 332 7.10 -0.93 26.01
CA LEU A 332 7.93 -1.04 24.81
C LEU A 332 9.39 -1.35 25.13
N HIS A 333 9.95 -0.77 26.20
CA HIS A 333 11.32 -1.01 26.61
C HIS A 333 11.53 -2.46 27.08
N GLU A 334 10.56 -3.04 27.80
CA GLU A 334 10.62 -4.39 28.35
C GLU A 334 10.18 -5.50 27.37
N ALA A 335 9.47 -5.15 26.30
CA ALA A 335 8.94 -6.13 25.34
C ALA A 335 10.04 -7.03 24.73
N ALA A 336 9.75 -8.32 24.53
CA ALA A 336 10.66 -9.22 23.83
C ALA A 336 10.72 -8.90 22.33
N ALA A 337 9.59 -8.48 21.74
CA ALA A 337 9.52 -8.04 20.35
C ALA A 337 8.55 -6.88 20.19
N ILE A 338 8.89 -5.96 19.27
CA ILE A 338 8.05 -4.83 18.89
C ILE A 338 7.79 -4.92 17.38
N HIS A 339 6.51 -4.97 17.00
CA HIS A 339 6.08 -5.02 15.61
C HIS A 339 5.42 -3.71 15.24
N VAL A 340 6.00 -2.98 14.29
CA VAL A 340 5.52 -1.65 13.92
C VAL A 340 5.00 -1.68 12.50
N LEU A 341 3.71 -1.46 12.29
CA LEU A 341 3.15 -1.23 10.95
C LEU A 341 3.13 0.26 10.67
N VAL A 342 3.79 0.68 9.60
CA VAL A 342 3.78 2.05 9.09
C VAL A 342 2.99 2.08 7.79
N THR A 343 1.88 2.80 7.76
CA THR A 343 0.96 2.80 6.61
C THR A 343 0.08 4.05 6.53
N GLY A 344 -0.82 4.13 5.54
CA GLY A 344 -1.76 5.24 5.33
C GLY A 344 -1.26 6.33 4.38
N SER A 345 0.06 6.46 4.20
CA SER A 345 0.65 7.47 3.32
C SER A 345 2.02 7.05 2.81
N LEU A 346 2.24 7.20 1.50
CA LEU A 346 3.57 7.02 0.89
C LEU A 346 4.60 8.02 1.44
N HIS A 347 4.18 9.24 1.77
CA HIS A 347 5.08 10.24 2.34
C HIS A 347 5.49 9.90 3.78
N LEU A 348 4.58 9.32 4.57
CA LEU A 348 4.93 8.81 5.91
C LEU A 348 5.97 7.70 5.80
N VAL A 349 5.68 6.70 4.97
CA VAL A 349 6.57 5.55 4.77
C VAL A 349 7.94 5.99 4.24
N GLY A 350 7.97 6.90 3.26
CA GLY A 350 9.20 7.48 2.75
C GLY A 350 9.98 8.26 3.80
N GLY A 351 9.30 9.06 4.65
CA GLY A 351 9.94 9.77 5.75
C GLY A 351 10.50 8.85 6.83
N VAL A 352 9.81 7.75 7.15
CA VAL A 352 10.31 6.71 8.05
C VAL A 352 11.52 6.01 7.44
N LEU A 353 11.46 5.61 6.16
CA LEU A 353 12.58 4.99 5.46
C LEU A 353 13.82 5.89 5.44
N LYS A 354 13.64 7.20 5.17
CA LYS A 354 14.74 8.18 5.19
C LYS A 354 15.49 8.19 6.53
N LEU A 355 14.77 8.06 7.64
CA LEU A 355 15.35 8.04 8.97
C LEU A 355 15.94 6.68 9.35
N LEU A 356 15.24 5.60 9.00
CA LEU A 356 15.67 4.24 9.35
C LEU A 356 16.87 3.82 8.50
N GLU A 357 16.89 4.09 7.20
CA GLU A 357 17.92 3.71 6.23
C GLU A 357 18.61 4.96 5.66
N PRO A 358 19.55 5.61 6.38
CA PRO A 358 20.22 6.82 5.91
C PRO A 358 20.97 6.66 4.58
N SER A 359 21.39 5.44 4.24
CA SER A 359 22.01 5.09 2.97
C SER A 359 21.12 5.38 1.76
N LEU A 360 19.80 5.42 1.93
CA LEU A 360 18.84 5.76 0.87
C LEU A 360 18.72 7.27 0.61
N SER A 361 19.36 8.11 1.44
CA SER A 361 19.35 9.57 1.31
C SER A 361 20.58 10.13 0.61
N GLN A 362 21.53 9.27 0.24
CA GLN A 362 22.68 9.59 -0.61
C GLN A 362 22.32 9.30 -2.06
#